data_AF-A0A841F884-F1
#
_entry.id   AF-A0A841F884-F1
#
_cell.length_a   1.000
_cell.length_b   1.000
_cell.length_c   1.000
_cell.angle_alpha   90.00
_cell.angle_beta   90.00
_cell.angle_gamma   90.00
#
_symmetry.space_group_name_H-M   'P 1'
#
loop_
_entity.id
_entity.type
_entity.pdbx_description
1 polymer ?
#
loop_
_entity_poly.entity_id
_entity_poly.type
_entity_poly.pdbx_seq_one_letter_code
_entity_poly.pdbx_strand_id
1 'polypeptide(L)'
;MITSIKTNFPEKEGWVVVPANSSDLTVTVEATNAETLLFWSVPTGTETWGERELIGYDTSGSDGWKITWNIAGKSLHNRLVVQALGSDGKTITDKTINITNE
;
A
#
# COMPACT_ATOMS: atom_id res chain seq x y z
N MET A 1 2.15 -13.27 -7.32
CA MET A 1 2.01 -12.95 -5.90
C MET A 1 2.95 -11.85 -5.51
N ILE A 2 2.61 -11.11 -4.44
CA ILE A 2 3.43 -10.03 -3.90
C ILE A 2 4.65 -10.62 -3.18
N THR A 3 5.85 -10.21 -3.57
CA THR A 3 7.11 -10.63 -2.93
C THR A 3 7.62 -9.56 -1.96
N SER A 4 7.60 -8.29 -2.35
CA SER A 4 8.06 -7.19 -1.50
C SER A 4 7.26 -5.90 -1.72
N ILE A 5 7.23 -5.06 -0.67
CA ILE A 5 6.70 -3.70 -0.71
C ILE A 5 7.84 -2.79 -0.23
N LYS A 6 8.06 -1.68 -0.94
CA LYS A 6 8.99 -0.62 -0.57
C LYS A 6 8.28 0.71 -0.63
N THR A 7 8.75 1.67 0.15
CA THR A 7 8.28 3.05 0.08
C THR A 7 9.44 4.04 -0.05
N ASN A 8 9.14 5.30 -0.36
CA ASN A 8 10.12 6.38 -0.36
C ASN A 8 10.54 6.84 1.06
N PHE A 9 9.98 6.25 2.11
CA PHE A 9 10.32 6.55 3.51
C PHE A 9 10.88 5.33 4.24
N PRO A 10 11.72 5.54 5.28
CA PRO A 10 12.31 4.45 6.03
C PRO A 10 11.29 3.73 6.91
N GLU A 11 11.51 2.43 7.08
CA GLU A 11 10.83 1.65 8.11
C GLU A 11 11.64 1.70 9.42
N LYS A 12 10.97 1.98 10.54
CA LYS A 12 11.51 1.92 11.90
C LYS A 12 10.55 1.10 12.75
N GLU A 13 11.06 0.06 13.40
CA GLU A 13 10.28 -0.76 14.34
C GLU A 13 8.95 -1.32 13.77
N GLY A 14 8.92 -1.68 12.49
CA GLY A 14 7.72 -2.23 11.83
C GLY A 14 6.73 -1.18 11.28
N TRP A 15 7.12 0.10 11.28
CA TRP A 15 6.35 1.22 10.75
C TRP A 15 7.12 1.99 9.70
N VAL A 16 6.50 2.28 8.57
CA VAL A 16 6.97 3.33 7.66
C VAL A 16 6.70 4.67 8.32
N VAL A 17 7.77 5.43 8.58
CA VAL A 17 7.70 6.70 9.30
C VAL A 17 7.75 7.86 8.30
N VAL A 18 6.63 8.58 8.20
CA VAL A 18 6.41 9.66 7.26
C VAL A 18 6.65 11.01 7.95
N PRO A 19 7.56 11.88 7.46
CA PRO A 19 7.75 13.21 8.03
C PRO A 19 6.47 14.06 8.00
N ALA A 20 6.24 14.88 9.03
CA ALA A 20 4.99 15.64 9.25
C ALA A 20 4.60 16.61 8.10
N ASN A 21 5.51 16.94 7.19
CA ASN A 21 5.30 17.88 6.07
C ASN A 21 5.37 17.21 4.69
N SER A 22 5.35 15.88 4.62
CA SER A 22 5.36 15.16 3.35
C SER A 22 4.02 15.28 2.62
N SER A 23 4.07 15.52 1.30
CA SER A 23 2.88 15.56 0.45
C SER A 23 2.54 14.21 -0.16
N ASP A 24 3.56 13.38 -0.41
CA ASP A 24 3.44 12.19 -1.24
C ASP A 24 4.17 11.00 -0.64
N LEU A 25 3.47 9.87 -0.62
CA LEU A 25 3.99 8.55 -0.29
C LEU A 25 3.96 7.69 -1.55
N THR A 26 5.15 7.35 -2.07
CA THR A 26 5.28 6.42 -3.18
C THR A 26 5.45 5.02 -2.64
N VAL A 27 4.63 4.09 -3.13
CA VAL A 27 4.70 2.67 -2.79
C VAL A 27 5.07 1.91 -4.06
N THR A 28 6.15 1.13 -4.00
CA THR A 28 6.59 0.25 -5.07
C THR A 28 6.46 -1.19 -4.62
N VAL A 29 5.98 -2.05 -5.51
CA VAL A 29 5.67 -3.44 -5.20
C VAL A 29 6.38 -4.35 -6.20
N GLU A 30 7.02 -5.39 -5.69
CA GLU A 30 7.46 -6.51 -6.51
C GLU A 30 6.36 -7.58 -6.46
N ALA A 31 5.80 -7.90 -7.62
CA ALA A 31 4.75 -8.91 -7.74
C ALA A 31 4.88 -9.67 -9.06
N THR A 32 4.62 -10.99 -9.00
CA THR A 32 4.55 -11.89 -10.17
C THR A 32 3.10 -12.24 -10.49
N ASN A 33 2.77 -12.69 -11.71
CA ASN A 33 1.42 -13.20 -12.06
C ASN A 33 0.24 -12.32 -11.56
N ALA A 34 0.45 -11.01 -11.44
CA ALA A 34 -0.56 -10.05 -11.05
C ALA A 34 -1.05 -9.35 -12.31
N GLU A 35 -2.36 -9.14 -12.40
CA GLU A 35 -3.00 -8.33 -13.42
C GLU A 35 -3.35 -6.94 -12.88
N THR A 36 -3.69 -6.86 -11.60
CA THR A 36 -4.01 -5.59 -10.93
C THR A 36 -3.50 -5.60 -9.50
N LEU A 37 -2.90 -4.50 -9.07
CA LEU A 37 -2.69 -4.20 -7.66
C LEU A 37 -3.67 -3.14 -7.19
N LEU A 38 -4.35 -3.40 -6.08
CA LEU A 38 -5.19 -2.45 -5.36
C LEU A 38 -4.45 -2.04 -4.08
N PHE A 39 -4.45 -0.75 -3.78
CA PHE A 39 -3.79 -0.19 -2.61
C PHE A 39 -4.85 0.39 -1.70
N TRP A 40 -4.88 -0.09 -0.46
CA TRP A 40 -5.90 0.25 0.52
C TRP A 40 -5.27 0.92 1.74
N SER A 41 -5.89 2.00 2.21
CA SER A 41 -5.69 2.52 3.56
C SER A 41 -6.70 1.87 4.48
N VAL A 42 -6.26 1.25 5.57
CA VAL A 42 -7.13 0.56 6.54
C VAL A 42 -6.82 1.06 7.95
N PRO A 43 -7.81 1.56 8.72
CA PRO A 43 -7.58 1.97 10.10
C PRO A 43 -6.93 0.86 10.94
N THR A 44 -6.09 1.23 11.91
CA THR A 44 -5.58 0.26 12.89
C THR A 44 -6.71 -0.18 13.84
N GLY A 45 -6.67 -1.43 14.29
CA GLY A 45 -7.72 -2.00 15.14
C GLY A 45 -8.12 -3.42 14.73
N THR A 46 -9.18 -3.91 15.36
CA THR A 46 -9.80 -5.21 15.07
C THR A 46 -11.00 -4.99 14.15
N GLU A 47 -11.18 -5.83 13.13
CA GLU A 47 -12.33 -5.80 12.21
C GLU A 47 -12.51 -4.50 11.38
N THR A 48 -11.49 -3.65 11.30
CA THR A 48 -11.52 -2.37 10.57
C THR A 48 -11.44 -2.51 9.04
N TRP A 49 -11.37 -3.72 8.49
CA TRP A 49 -11.30 -3.95 7.03
C TRP A 49 -12.52 -3.39 6.27
N GLY A 50 -13.69 -3.31 6.94
CA GLY A 50 -14.90 -2.70 6.39
C GLY A 50 -14.78 -1.19 6.17
N GLU A 51 -13.83 -0.53 6.86
CA GLU A 51 -13.59 0.92 6.81
C GLU A 51 -12.44 1.29 5.87
N ARG A 52 -11.94 0.33 5.07
CA ARG A 52 -10.84 0.58 4.14
C ARG A 52 -11.22 1.59 3.06
N GLU A 53 -10.25 2.41 2.69
CA GLU A 53 -10.35 3.33 1.57
C GLU A 53 -9.40 2.90 0.44
N LEU A 54 -9.91 2.84 -0.80
CA LEU A 54 -9.05 2.63 -1.97
C LEU A 54 -8.27 3.91 -2.24
N ILE A 55 -6.94 3.87 -2.08
CA ILE A 55 -6.07 5.03 -2.30
C ILE A 55 -5.46 5.05 -3.70
N GLY A 56 -5.49 3.92 -4.40
CA GLY A 56 -5.02 3.81 -5.77
C GLY A 56 -5.02 2.37 -6.26
N TYR A 57 -4.77 2.21 -7.56
CA TYR A 57 -4.59 0.91 -8.18
C TYR A 57 -3.60 1.03 -9.35
N ASP A 58 -3.02 -0.10 -9.73
CA ASP A 58 -2.13 -0.24 -10.87
C ASP A 58 -2.55 -1.48 -11.65
N THR A 59 -2.78 -1.34 -12.96
CA THR A 59 -3.21 -2.41 -13.87
C THR A 59 -2.11 -2.82 -14.86
N SER A 60 -0.89 -2.30 -14.73
CA SER A 60 0.21 -2.60 -15.63
C SER A 60 1.54 -2.62 -14.91
N GLY A 61 2.11 -3.81 -14.73
CA GLY A 61 3.46 -3.94 -14.19
C GLY A 61 4.59 -3.48 -15.14
N SER A 62 4.28 -2.91 -16.31
CA SER A 62 5.27 -2.61 -17.36
C SER A 62 6.34 -1.59 -16.96
N ASP A 63 6.00 -0.64 -16.09
CA ASP A 63 6.89 0.39 -15.55
C ASP A 63 7.15 0.18 -14.04
N GLY A 64 6.94 -1.06 -13.58
CA GLY A 64 6.96 -1.48 -12.19
C GLY A 64 5.66 -1.17 -11.47
N TRP A 65 5.22 -2.08 -10.60
CA TRP A 65 3.98 -1.88 -9.84
C TRP A 65 4.15 -0.76 -8.81
N LYS A 66 3.40 0.32 -8.93
CA LYS A 66 3.53 1.46 -8.01
C LYS A 66 2.31 2.34 -7.95
N ILE A 67 2.20 3.08 -6.84
CA ILE A 67 1.31 4.24 -6.73
C ILE A 67 2.05 5.40 -6.06
N THR A 68 1.55 6.61 -6.27
CA THR A 68 1.88 7.78 -5.44
C THR A 68 0.60 8.23 -4.77
N TRP A 69 0.57 8.13 -3.44
CA TRP A 69 -0.57 8.53 -2.64
C TRP A 69 -0.34 9.93 -2.06
N ASN A 70 -1.27 10.84 -2.35
CA ASN A 70 -1.26 12.17 -1.75
C ASN A 70 -1.69 12.10 -0.27
N ILE A 71 -0.74 12.40 0.60
CA ILE A 71 -0.85 12.37 2.06
C ILE A 71 -0.80 13.77 2.68
N ALA A 72 -0.80 14.83 1.86
CA ALA A 72 -0.71 16.20 2.33
C ALA A 72 -1.85 16.52 3.32
N GLY A 73 -1.48 16.94 4.54
CA GLY A 73 -2.43 17.28 5.60
C GLY A 73 -3.21 16.09 6.17
N LYS A 74 -2.87 14.84 5.82
CA LYS A 74 -3.49 13.65 6.40
C LYS A 74 -2.78 13.26 7.70
N SER A 75 -3.56 12.86 8.71
CA SER A 75 -3.03 12.12 9.85
C SER A 75 -2.86 10.66 9.44
N LEU A 76 -1.65 10.13 9.55
CA LEU A 76 -1.32 8.76 9.20
C LEU A 76 -1.10 7.96 10.48
N HIS A 77 -1.96 6.98 10.72
CA HIS A 77 -1.77 5.96 11.74
C HIS A 77 -2.64 4.76 11.37
N ASN A 78 -2.25 4.07 10.31
CA ASN A 78 -3.08 3.11 9.60
C ASN A 78 -2.22 2.01 8.97
N ARG A 79 -2.87 1.00 8.41
CA ARG A 79 -2.27 -0.06 7.62
C ARG A 79 -2.41 0.28 6.15
N LEU A 80 -1.34 0.12 5.38
CA LEU A 80 -1.40 0.08 3.93
C LEU A 80 -1.43 -1.37 3.49
N VAL A 81 -2.52 -1.79 2.86
CA VAL A 81 -2.71 -3.15 2.35
C VAL A 81 -2.63 -3.10 0.84
N VAL A 82 -1.67 -3.84 0.28
CA VAL A 82 -1.58 -4.08 -1.16
C VAL A 82 -2.26 -5.41 -1.45
N GLN A 83 -3.25 -5.41 -2.34
CA GLN A 83 -3.94 -6.60 -2.80
C GLN A 83 -3.63 -6.85 -4.29
N ALA A 84 -3.03 -7.99 -4.61
CA ALA A 84 -2.80 -8.42 -5.97
C ALA A 84 -3.91 -9.35 -6.46
N LEU A 85 -4.52 -8.98 -7.58
CA LEU A 85 -5.46 -9.80 -8.33
C LEU A 85 -4.69 -10.49 -9.46
N GLY A 86 -4.73 -11.82 -9.49
CA GLY A 86 -4.05 -12.62 -10.50
C GLY A 86 -4.81 -12.71 -11.82
N SER A 87 -4.08 -12.95 -12.90
CA SER A 87 -4.64 -13.05 -14.27
C SER A 87 -5.52 -14.27 -14.51
N ASP A 88 -5.60 -15.19 -13.55
CA ASP A 88 -6.49 -16.35 -13.59
C ASP A 88 -7.91 -16.04 -13.09
N GLY A 89 -8.17 -14.80 -12.67
CA GLY A 89 -9.46 -14.34 -12.13
C GLY A 89 -9.84 -14.98 -10.78
N LYS A 90 -8.94 -15.73 -10.14
CA LYS A 90 -9.20 -16.49 -8.91
C LYS A 90 -8.19 -16.19 -7.82
N THR A 91 -6.95 -15.96 -8.21
CA THR A 91 -5.84 -15.71 -7.33
C THR A 91 -5.95 -14.31 -6.75
N ILE A 92 -6.00 -14.23 -5.42
CA ILE A 92 -5.91 -12.99 -4.67
C ILE A 92 -4.86 -13.19 -3.58
N THR A 93 -3.89 -12.27 -3.48
CA THR A 93 -2.95 -12.23 -2.35
C THR A 93 -2.86 -10.81 -1.82
N ASP A 94 -2.59 -10.67 -0.54
CA ASP A 94 -2.37 -9.38 0.08
C ASP A 94 -1.07 -9.34 0.88
N LYS A 95 -0.55 -8.14 1.07
CA LYS A 95 0.56 -7.87 1.99
C LYS A 95 0.33 -6.51 2.64
N THR A 96 0.62 -6.45 3.93
CA THR A 96 0.35 -5.29 4.77
C THR A 96 1.64 -4.68 5.27
N ILE A 97 1.70 -3.36 5.29
CA ILE A 97 2.70 -2.58 6.03
C ILE A 97 1.97 -1.58 6.94
N ASN A 98 2.59 -1.21 8.05
CA ASN A 98 2.06 -0.15 8.91
C ASN A 98 2.69 1.18 8.53
N ILE A 99 1.90 2.26 8.58
CA ILE A 99 2.38 3.60 8.26
C ILE A 99 1.96 4.57 9.37
N THR A 100 2.86 5.48 9.71
CA THR A 100 2.59 6.53 10.69
C THR A 100 3.28 7.81 10.26
N ASN A 101 2.73 8.96 10.63
CA ASN A 101 3.49 10.19 10.61
C ASN A 101 4.35 10.34 11.90
N GLU A 102 5.41 11.14 11.82
CA GLU A 102 6.22 11.58 12.97
C GLU A 102 5.44 12.46 13.97
#